data_AF-A0A382LW32-F1
#
_entry.id   AF-A0A382LW32-F1
#
_cell.length_a   1.000
_cell.length_b   1.000
_cell.length_c   1.000
_cell.angle_alpha   90.00
_cell.angle_beta   90.00
_cell.angle_gamma   90.00
#
_symmetry.space_group_name_H-M   'P 1'
#
loop_
_entity.id
_entity.type
_entity.pdbx_description
1 polymer ?
#
loop_
_entity_poly.entity_id
_entity_poly.type
_entity_poly.pdbx_seq_one_letter_code
_entity_poly.pdbx_strand_id
1 'polypeptide(L)'
;VKIVTDSSYIEYDSGFRRMLLTAMTETTTENPTDDIQEQRSRDLARMKKVGTKHAATVLAALTIWGAADYWASGSGLLLAEGIALLNALFVGVIIASIAHEWGHFSGARITGSVSPVMKEPVSFFMFSFKDEVNSREQFVAMSMGGPIANWLLVLGLFFLLPL
;
A
#
# COMPACT_ATOMS: atom_id res chain seq x y z
N VAL A 1 -73.73 -0.09 24.90
CA VAL A 1 -73.05 0.79 23.91
C VAL A 1 -72.23 -0.11 23.00
N LYS A 2 -72.51 -0.11 21.70
CA LYS A 2 -71.75 -0.82 20.66
C LYS A 2 -70.62 0.12 20.23
N ILE A 3 -69.36 -0.33 20.26
CA ILE A 3 -68.27 0.30 19.49
C ILE A 3 -67.57 -0.84 18.76
N VAL A 4 -67.71 -0.81 17.44
CA VAL A 4 -66.93 -1.56 16.46
C VAL A 4 -65.68 -0.74 16.17
N THR A 5 -64.49 -1.34 16.13
CA THR A 5 -63.42 -0.86 15.24
C THR A 5 -62.71 -2.06 14.62
N ASP A 6 -62.64 -2.00 13.29
CA ASP A 6 -62.10 -2.94 12.33
C ASP A 6 -60.59 -3.15 12.53
N SER A 7 -60.11 -4.38 12.45
CA SER A 7 -58.69 -4.67 12.20
C SER A 7 -58.60 -5.31 10.84
N SER A 8 -58.52 -4.47 9.81
CA SER A 8 -58.25 -4.87 8.45
C SER A 8 -56.78 -5.31 8.35
N TYR A 9 -56.59 -6.59 8.03
CA TYR A 9 -55.32 -7.10 7.53
C TYR A 9 -54.98 -6.36 6.24
N ILE A 10 -53.85 -5.67 6.21
CA ILE A 10 -53.31 -5.07 4.99
C ILE A 10 -52.86 -6.22 4.09
N GLU A 11 -53.68 -6.52 3.07
CA GLU A 11 -53.31 -7.39 1.96
C GLU A 11 -52.24 -6.67 1.14
N TYR A 12 -50.97 -6.94 1.45
CA TYR A 12 -49.85 -6.41 0.68
C TYR A 12 -49.92 -6.95 -0.75
N ASP A 13 -50.03 -6.02 -1.69
CA ASP A 13 -50.07 -6.27 -3.13
C ASP A 13 -48.99 -7.29 -3.57
N SER A 14 -49.45 -8.38 -4.16
CA SER A 14 -48.62 -9.45 -4.70
C SER A 14 -47.61 -8.95 -5.75
N GLY A 15 -47.90 -7.82 -6.40
CA GLY A 15 -47.01 -7.13 -7.32
C GLY A 15 -45.78 -6.54 -6.62
N PHE A 16 -45.99 -5.83 -5.52
CA PHE A 16 -44.90 -5.28 -4.69
C PHE A 16 -44.00 -6.38 -4.11
N ARG A 17 -44.59 -7.49 -3.67
CA ARG A 17 -43.83 -8.64 -3.16
C ARG A 17 -43.00 -9.30 -4.24
N ARG A 18 -43.52 -9.43 -5.47
CA ARG A 18 -42.74 -9.91 -6.63
C ARG A 18 -41.65 -8.92 -7.02
N MET A 19 -41.93 -7.61 -7.02
CA MET A 19 -40.93 -6.60 -7.33
C MET A 19 -39.77 -6.62 -6.32
N LEU A 20 -40.06 -6.74 -5.02
CA LEU A 20 -39.04 -6.91 -4.00
C LEU A 20 -38.27 -8.22 -4.14
N LEU A 21 -38.95 -9.34 -4.40
CA LEU A 21 -38.28 -10.62 -4.63
C LEU A 21 -37.38 -10.58 -5.86
N THR A 22 -37.85 -9.97 -6.97
CA THR A 22 -37.09 -9.78 -8.20
C THR A 22 -35.88 -8.87 -7.97
N ALA A 23 -36.07 -7.72 -7.30
CA ALA A 23 -34.99 -6.80 -6.98
C ALA A 23 -33.96 -7.42 -6.02
N MET A 24 -34.40 -8.25 -5.07
CA MET A 24 -33.52 -9.01 -4.20
C MET A 24 -32.78 -10.13 -4.94
N THR A 25 -33.40 -10.81 -5.91
CA THR A 25 -32.71 -11.79 -6.78
C THR A 25 -31.77 -11.16 -7.79
N GLU A 26 -32.07 -9.98 -8.33
CA GLU A 26 -31.20 -9.26 -9.26
C GLU A 26 -29.98 -8.66 -8.57
N THR A 27 -30.07 -8.34 -7.27
CA THR A 27 -28.94 -7.88 -6.45
C THR A 27 -28.13 -9.03 -5.82
N THR A 28 -28.58 -10.29 -5.93
CA THR A 28 -27.87 -11.46 -5.37
C THR A 28 -27.29 -12.41 -6.43
N THR A 29 -27.30 -12.04 -7.71
CA THR A 29 -26.65 -12.82 -8.77
C THR A 29 -25.14 -12.60 -8.85
N GLU A 30 -24.60 -11.54 -8.23
CA GLU A 30 -23.17 -11.38 -8.04
C GLU A 30 -22.72 -12.23 -6.86
N ASN A 31 -21.93 -13.27 -7.15
CA ASN A 31 -21.37 -14.15 -6.15
C ASN A 31 -20.37 -13.35 -5.30
N PRO A 32 -20.54 -13.25 -3.96
CA PRO A 32 -19.62 -12.48 -3.10
C PRO A 32 -18.15 -12.88 -3.22
N THR A 33 -17.89 -14.09 -3.73
CA THR A 33 -16.55 -14.61 -4.00
C THR A 33 -15.90 -13.96 -5.23
N ASP A 34 -16.68 -13.56 -6.24
CA ASP A 34 -16.17 -12.90 -7.44
C ASP A 34 -15.65 -11.48 -7.12
N ASP A 35 -16.35 -10.71 -6.28
CA ASP A 35 -15.91 -9.37 -5.85
C ASP A 35 -14.61 -9.41 -5.03
N ILE A 36 -14.47 -10.37 -4.10
CA ILE A 36 -13.23 -10.56 -3.32
C ILE A 36 -12.06 -10.96 -4.23
N GLN A 37 -12.31 -11.84 -5.19
CA GLN A 37 -11.28 -12.29 -6.13
C GLN A 37 -10.85 -11.17 -7.08
N GLU A 38 -11.80 -10.35 -7.54
CA GLU A 38 -11.52 -9.18 -8.36
C GLU A 38 -10.77 -8.09 -7.58
N GLN A 39 -11.13 -7.86 -6.30
CA GLN A 39 -10.40 -6.93 -5.44
C GLN A 39 -8.95 -7.38 -5.24
N ARG A 40 -8.72 -8.66 -4.92
CA ARG A 40 -7.36 -9.21 -4.78
C ARG A 40 -6.55 -9.08 -6.07
N SER A 41 -7.15 -9.33 -7.23
CA SER A 41 -6.44 -9.22 -8.51
C SER A 41 -6.04 -7.77 -8.81
N ARG A 42 -6.91 -6.80 -8.53
CA ARG A 42 -6.63 -5.36 -8.62
C ARG A 42 -5.51 -4.94 -7.68
N ASP A 43 -5.53 -5.41 -6.43
CA ASP A 43 -4.50 -5.10 -5.44
C ASP A 43 -3.14 -5.69 -5.83
N LEU A 44 -3.11 -6.94 -6.31
CA LEU A 44 -1.89 -7.56 -6.85
C LEU A 44 -1.34 -6.81 -8.06
N ALA A 45 -2.20 -6.37 -8.98
CA ALA A 45 -1.78 -5.59 -10.14
C ALA A 45 -1.18 -4.23 -9.73
N ARG A 46 -1.79 -3.55 -8.75
CA ARG A 46 -1.24 -2.31 -8.18
C ARG A 46 0.11 -2.58 -7.53
N MET A 47 0.20 -3.58 -6.64
CA MET A 47 1.45 -3.96 -5.99
C MET A 47 2.58 -4.24 -6.98
N LYS A 48 2.33 -4.99 -8.06
CA LYS A 48 3.33 -5.24 -9.11
C LYS A 48 3.78 -3.95 -9.77
N LYS A 49 2.84 -3.09 -10.17
CA LYS A 49 3.14 -1.78 -10.79
C LYS A 49 4.01 -0.92 -9.89
N VAL A 50 3.72 -0.89 -8.59
CA VAL A 50 4.50 -0.20 -7.57
C VAL A 50 5.90 -0.79 -7.44
N GLY A 51 5.98 -2.11 -7.26
CA GLY A 51 7.25 -2.81 -7.11
C GLY A 51 8.18 -2.57 -8.29
N THR A 52 7.67 -2.67 -9.52
CA THR A 52 8.44 -2.38 -10.73
C THR A 52 8.94 -0.93 -10.75
N LYS A 53 8.09 0.03 -10.38
CA LYS A 53 8.50 1.44 -10.32
C LYS A 53 9.62 1.66 -9.29
N HIS A 54 9.45 1.16 -8.07
CA HIS A 54 10.44 1.30 -7.01
C HIS A 54 11.76 0.61 -7.37
N ALA A 55 11.71 -0.59 -7.94
CA ALA A 55 12.90 -1.29 -8.42
C ALA A 55 13.62 -0.50 -9.51
N ALA A 56 12.89 0.03 -10.50
CA ALA A 56 13.46 0.87 -11.56
C ALA A 56 14.09 2.16 -10.99
N THR A 57 13.43 2.79 -10.02
CA THR A 57 13.95 3.99 -9.34
C THR A 57 15.24 3.69 -8.60
N VAL A 58 15.32 2.60 -7.83
CA VAL A 58 16.55 2.22 -7.09
C VAL A 58 17.69 1.91 -8.07
N LEU A 59 17.41 1.15 -9.13
CA LEU A 59 18.43 0.82 -10.14
C LEU A 59 18.94 2.07 -10.85
N ALA A 60 18.06 2.98 -11.25
CA ALA A 60 18.44 4.24 -11.88
C ALA A 60 19.26 5.12 -10.93
N ALA A 61 18.83 5.25 -9.67
CA ALA A 61 19.51 6.01 -8.63
C ALA A 61 20.95 5.47 -8.41
N LEU A 62 21.10 4.16 -8.19
CA LEU A 62 22.41 3.53 -8.03
C LEU A 62 23.29 3.66 -9.27
N THR A 63 22.72 3.57 -10.47
CA THR A 63 23.48 3.73 -11.73
C THR A 63 24.01 5.16 -11.88
N ILE A 64 23.18 6.17 -11.58
CA ILE A 64 23.57 7.58 -11.64
C ILE A 64 24.66 7.89 -10.62
N TRP A 65 24.50 7.40 -9.39
CA TRP A 65 25.53 7.57 -8.36
C TRP A 65 26.83 6.84 -8.73
N GLY A 66 26.75 5.57 -9.15
CA GLY A 66 27.93 4.80 -9.55
C GLY A 66 28.70 5.42 -10.73
N ALA A 67 27.99 6.03 -11.69
CA ALA A 67 28.63 6.78 -12.77
C ALA A 67 29.32 8.06 -12.27
N ALA A 68 28.70 8.79 -11.34
CA ALA A 68 29.30 9.98 -10.73
C ALA A 68 30.52 9.64 -9.85
N ASP A 69 30.43 8.57 -9.08
CA ASP A 69 31.53 8.06 -8.25
C ASP A 69 32.72 7.60 -9.10
N TYR A 70 32.45 6.85 -10.18
CA TYR A 70 33.49 6.47 -11.14
C TYR A 70 34.17 7.70 -11.76
N TRP A 71 33.40 8.72 -12.16
CA TRP A 71 33.97 9.96 -12.69
C TRP A 71 34.80 10.73 -11.65
N ALA A 72 34.34 10.80 -10.40
CA ALA A 72 35.10 11.41 -9.31
C ALA A 72 36.44 10.72 -9.10
N SER A 73 36.43 9.38 -8.99
CA SER A 73 37.63 8.57 -8.73
C SER A 73 38.70 8.68 -9.82
N GLY A 74 38.30 8.86 -11.09
CA GLY A 74 39.22 8.91 -12.22
C GLY A 74 39.69 10.31 -12.63
N SER A 75 38.99 11.37 -12.21
CA SER A 75 39.24 12.73 -12.72
C SER A 75 40.11 13.60 -11.82
N GLY A 76 40.13 13.36 -10.50
CA GLY A 76 40.79 14.25 -9.52
C GLY A 76 40.17 15.64 -9.42
N LEU A 77 38.95 15.83 -9.96
CA LEU A 77 38.25 17.11 -9.93
C LEU A 77 37.40 17.22 -8.66
N LEU A 78 37.62 18.28 -7.88
CA LEU A 78 36.81 18.59 -6.69
C LEU A 78 35.31 18.69 -7.02
N LEU A 79 34.97 19.21 -8.21
CA LEU A 79 33.58 19.27 -8.67
C LEU A 79 32.96 17.88 -8.83
N ALA A 80 33.72 16.92 -9.36
CA ALA A 80 33.23 15.56 -9.55
C ALA A 80 33.02 14.86 -8.20
N GLU A 81 33.94 15.05 -7.24
CA GLU A 81 33.78 14.58 -5.86
C GLU A 81 32.52 15.17 -5.20
N GLY A 82 32.31 16.49 -5.33
CA GLY A 82 31.13 17.15 -4.80
C GLY A 82 29.83 16.59 -5.39
N ILE A 83 29.78 16.34 -6.70
CA ILE A 83 28.62 15.74 -7.37
C ILE A 83 28.40 14.29 -6.89
N ALA A 84 29.46 13.49 -6.76
CA ALA A 84 29.36 12.12 -6.29
C ALA A 84 28.80 12.05 -4.85
N LEU A 85 29.26 12.92 -3.96
CA LEU A 85 28.76 13.03 -2.58
C LEU A 85 27.30 13.44 -2.51
N LEU A 86 26.89 14.45 -3.28
CA LEU A 86 25.49 14.88 -3.34
C LEU A 86 24.58 13.78 -3.91
N ASN A 87 25.04 13.08 -4.94
CA ASN A 87 24.32 11.92 -5.48
C ASN A 87 24.22 10.80 -4.43
N ALA A 88 25.29 10.50 -3.68
CA ALA A 88 25.27 9.48 -2.64
C ALA A 88 24.18 9.78 -1.58
N LEU A 89 24.13 11.03 -1.10
CA LEU A 89 23.11 11.47 -0.15
C LEU A 89 21.69 11.31 -0.73
N PHE A 90 21.49 11.76 -1.96
CA PHE A 90 20.19 11.69 -2.63
C PHE A 90 19.72 10.24 -2.85
N VAL A 91 20.62 9.36 -3.32
CA VAL A 91 20.36 7.93 -3.49
C VAL A 91 20.03 7.27 -2.15
N GLY A 92 20.76 7.62 -1.09
CA GLY A 92 20.47 7.16 0.28
C GLY A 92 19.05 7.52 0.73
N VAL A 93 18.61 8.76 0.50
CA VAL A 93 17.23 9.21 0.82
C VAL A 93 16.18 8.43 0.03
N ILE A 94 16.41 8.18 -1.26
CA ILE A 94 15.49 7.40 -2.11
C ILE A 94 15.35 5.98 -1.57
N ILE A 95 16.47 5.29 -1.34
CA ILE A 95 16.48 3.90 -0.87
C ILE A 95 15.83 3.81 0.52
N ALA A 96 16.16 4.73 1.43
CA ALA A 96 15.57 4.78 2.76
C ALA A 96 14.06 5.01 2.71
N SER A 97 13.59 5.97 1.90
CA SER A 97 12.16 6.25 1.74
C SER A 97 11.41 5.03 1.19
N ILE A 98 11.92 4.39 0.15
CA ILE A 98 11.30 3.20 -0.44
C ILE A 98 11.27 2.04 0.58
N ALA A 99 12.38 1.80 1.29
CA ALA A 99 12.43 0.74 2.30
C ALA A 99 11.47 1.00 3.47
N HIS A 100 11.33 2.24 3.91
CA HIS A 100 10.39 2.64 4.96
C HIS A 100 8.95 2.25 4.61
N GLU A 101 8.54 2.54 3.38
CA GLU A 101 7.18 2.26 2.89
C GLU A 101 6.93 0.75 2.76
N TRP A 102 7.89 0.00 2.22
CA TRP A 102 7.83 -1.46 2.20
C TRP A 102 7.88 -2.08 3.60
N GLY A 103 8.52 -1.40 4.57
CA GLY A 103 8.49 -1.75 5.97
C GLY A 103 7.09 -1.67 6.56
N HIS A 104 6.38 -0.55 6.33
CA HIS A 104 4.98 -0.41 6.74
C HIS A 104 4.09 -1.49 6.13
N PHE A 105 4.26 -1.78 4.83
CA PHE A 105 3.55 -2.86 4.16
C PHE A 105 3.80 -4.24 4.78
N SER A 106 5.06 -4.53 5.07
CA SER A 106 5.46 -5.81 5.67
C SER A 106 4.87 -5.95 7.07
N GLY A 107 4.92 -4.87 7.86
CA GLY A 107 4.26 -4.80 9.17
C GLY A 107 2.76 -5.09 9.08
N ALA A 108 2.07 -4.48 8.10
CA ALA A 108 0.65 -4.73 7.85
C ALA A 108 0.37 -6.19 7.48
N ARG A 109 1.23 -6.79 6.66
CA ARG A 109 1.02 -8.16 6.15
C ARG A 109 1.21 -9.22 7.23
N ILE A 110 2.15 -9.01 8.14
CA ILE A 110 2.46 -9.91 9.27
C ILE A 110 1.29 -9.97 10.26
N THR A 111 0.61 -8.85 10.51
CA THR A 111 -0.49 -8.76 11.49
C THR A 111 -1.89 -8.92 10.86
N GLY A 112 -1.95 -9.18 9.56
CA GLY A 112 -3.23 -9.31 8.83
C GLY A 112 -4.01 -8.00 8.75
N SER A 113 -3.35 -6.85 8.89
CA SER A 113 -3.96 -5.53 8.81
C SER A 113 -4.54 -5.27 7.43
N VAL A 114 -5.67 -4.54 7.40
CA VAL A 114 -6.24 -4.02 6.16
C VAL A 114 -5.47 -2.75 5.79
N SER A 115 -4.55 -2.87 4.82
CA SER A 115 -3.73 -1.78 4.30
C SER A 115 -3.90 -1.67 2.77
N PRO A 116 -4.96 -0.98 2.29
CA PRO A 116 -5.17 -0.83 0.86
C PRO A 116 -4.08 0.09 0.28
N VAL A 117 -3.51 -0.32 -0.85
CA VAL A 117 -2.63 0.52 -1.66
C VAL A 117 -3.45 1.71 -2.17
N MET A 118 -2.98 2.92 -1.92
CA MET A 118 -3.67 4.14 -2.35
C MET A 118 -3.88 4.16 -3.87
N LYS A 119 -5.06 4.63 -4.31
CA LYS A 119 -5.37 4.79 -5.74
C LYS A 119 -4.45 5.82 -6.41
N GLU A 120 -4.07 6.86 -5.66
CA GLU A 120 -3.11 7.88 -6.05
C GLU A 120 -2.03 8.00 -4.96
N PRO A 121 -0.90 7.30 -5.12
CA PRO A 121 0.25 7.46 -4.24
C PRO A 121 0.76 8.90 -4.28
N VAL A 122 0.98 9.50 -3.11
CA VAL A 122 1.58 10.84 -3.01
C VAL A 122 3.07 10.66 -2.72
N SER A 123 3.91 10.89 -3.74
CA SER A 123 5.36 10.64 -3.65
C SER A 123 5.68 9.16 -3.31
N PHE A 124 6.48 8.89 -2.27
CA PHE A 124 6.81 7.53 -1.82
C PHE A 124 5.70 6.90 -0.96
N PHE A 125 4.78 7.70 -0.40
CA PHE A 125 3.73 7.20 0.49
C PHE A 125 2.68 6.41 -0.27
N MET A 126 2.45 5.16 0.15
CA MET A 126 1.55 4.25 -0.56
C MET A 126 0.45 3.60 0.25
N PHE A 127 0.53 3.68 1.57
CA PHE A 127 -0.39 2.96 2.44
C PHE A 127 -1.32 3.93 3.16
N SER A 128 -2.62 3.64 3.10
CA SER A 128 -3.62 4.27 3.94
C SER A 128 -3.83 3.42 5.19
N PHE A 129 -3.74 4.06 6.35
CA PHE A 129 -4.01 3.43 7.65
C PHE A 129 -5.48 3.68 7.98
N LYS A 130 -6.29 2.62 7.96
CA LYS A 130 -7.70 2.69 8.38
C LYS A 130 -7.81 2.28 9.83
N ASP A 131 -7.80 3.26 10.72
CA ASP A 131 -7.85 3.05 12.18
C ASP A 131 -9.21 2.53 12.65
N GLU A 132 -10.25 2.72 11.83
CA GLU A 132 -11.62 2.25 12.06
C GLU A 132 -11.75 0.72 11.99
N VAL A 133 -10.84 0.06 11.29
CA VAL A 133 -10.91 -1.39 10.99
C VAL A 133 -9.75 -2.17 11.60
N ASN A 134 -8.60 -1.52 11.80
CA ASN A 134 -7.41 -2.17 12.37
C ASN A 134 -7.39 -1.98 13.90
N SER A 135 -7.07 -3.05 14.62
CA SER A 135 -6.81 -2.98 16.07
C SER A 135 -5.57 -2.13 16.38
N ARG A 136 -5.43 -1.71 17.64
CA ARG A 136 -4.26 -0.94 18.11
C ARG A 136 -2.94 -1.67 17.85
N GLU A 137 -2.90 -2.98 18.06
CA GLU A 137 -1.70 -3.81 17.85
C GLU A 137 -1.32 -3.86 16.36
N GLN A 138 -2.32 -4.00 15.50
CA GLN A 138 -2.18 -3.95 14.04
C GLN A 138 -1.64 -2.59 13.58
N PHE A 139 -2.20 -1.49 14.10
CA PHE A 139 -1.70 -0.15 13.79
C PHE A 139 -0.24 0.03 14.21
N VAL A 140 0.12 -0.36 15.43
CA VAL A 140 1.49 -0.27 15.94
C VAL A 140 2.46 -1.08 15.09
N ALA A 141 2.11 -2.31 14.72
CA ALA A 141 2.95 -3.14 13.87
C ALA A 141 3.16 -2.51 12.48
N MET A 142 2.12 -1.93 11.90
CA MET A 142 2.24 -1.18 10.66
C MET A 142 3.18 0.02 10.86
N SER A 143 2.96 0.88 11.86
CA SER A 143 3.79 2.06 12.12
C SER A 143 5.25 1.74 12.41
N MET A 144 5.53 0.64 13.13
CA MET A 144 6.90 0.23 13.46
C MET A 144 7.64 -0.40 12.29
N GLY A 145 6.92 -0.96 11.31
CA GLY A 145 7.52 -1.60 10.14
C GLY A 145 8.47 -0.69 9.37
N GLY A 146 8.10 0.58 9.16
CA GLY A 146 8.93 1.55 8.43
C GLY A 146 10.26 1.88 9.13
N PRO A 147 10.25 2.33 10.40
CA PRO A 147 11.47 2.54 11.16
C PRO A 147 12.36 1.29 11.26
N ILE A 148 11.77 0.10 11.46
CA ILE A 148 12.53 -1.16 11.50
C ILE A 148 13.22 -1.41 10.17
N ALA A 149 12.54 -1.23 9.04
CA ALA A 149 13.15 -1.40 7.71
C ALA A 149 14.35 -0.47 7.49
N ASN A 150 14.29 0.78 7.96
CA ASN A 150 15.42 1.71 7.89
C ASN A 150 16.60 1.25 8.74
N TRP A 151 16.36 0.76 9.96
CA TRP A 151 17.44 0.21 10.79
C TRP A 151 18.06 -1.05 10.19
N LEU A 152 17.27 -1.89 9.52
CA LEU A 152 17.79 -3.04 8.78
C LEU A 152 18.68 -2.60 7.61
N LEU A 153 18.38 -1.50 6.92
CA LEU A 153 19.29 -0.93 5.91
C LEU A 153 20.61 -0.48 6.51
N VAL A 154 20.57 0.22 7.65
CA VAL A 154 21.78 0.66 8.36
C VAL A 154 22.64 -0.54 8.77
N LEU A 155 22.03 -1.57 9.34
CA LEU A 155 22.72 -2.82 9.68
C LEU A 155 23.30 -3.49 8.42
N GLY A 156 22.51 -3.55 7.34
CA GLY A 156 22.96 -4.08 6.05
C GLY A 156 24.19 -3.36 5.52
N LEU A 157 24.28 -2.04 5.66
CA LEU A 157 25.46 -1.27 5.28
C LEU A 157 26.72 -1.76 6.01
N PHE A 158 26.64 -2.01 7.32
CA PHE A 158 27.78 -2.54 8.09
C PHE A 158 28.20 -3.95 7.68
N PHE A 159 27.27 -4.76 7.14
CA PHE A 159 27.60 -6.09 6.61
C PHE A 159 28.11 -6.08 5.18
N LEU A 160 27.75 -5.07 4.38
CA LEU A 160 28.08 -4.98 2.96
C LEU A 160 29.36 -4.17 2.69
N LEU A 161 29.71 -3.24 3.59
CA LEU A 161 30.98 -2.53 3.48
C LEU A 161 32.12 -3.47 3.92
N PRO A 162 33.13 -3.70 3.08
CA PRO A 162 34.36 -4.33 3.54
C PRO A 162 35.00 -3.39 4.58
N LEU A 163 35.08 -3.86 5.82
CA LEU A 163 35.77 -3.19 6.93
C LEU A 163 37.29 -3.27 6.77
#